data_AF-A0A2K3LI08-F1
#
_entry.id   AF-A0A2K3LI08-F1
#
_cell.length_a   1.000
_cell.length_b   1.000
_cell.length_c   1.000
_cell.angle_alpha   90.00
_cell.angle_beta   90.00
_cell.angle_gamma   90.00
#
_symmetry.space_group_name_H-M   'P 1'
#
loop_
_entity.id
_entity.type
_entity.pdbx_description
1 polymer ?
#
loop_
_entity_poly.entity_id
_entity_poly.type
_entity_poly.pdbx_seq_one_letter_code
_entity_poly.pdbx_strand_id
1 'polypeptide(L)'
;MKADEVAQKAFDGIRRGSFMISCNLEGIALSLATAGLSPQRSFLMAFVEVVAAGILRFAALCFQWNWYGSIEKWHKEKKCKCLFTI
;
A
#
# COMPACT_ATOMS: atom_id res chain seq x y z
N MET A 1 9.40 17.74 4.13
CA MET A 1 9.52 18.45 2.84
C MET A 1 9.04 19.88 3.03
N LYS A 2 9.68 20.87 2.41
CA LYS A 2 9.16 22.25 2.36
C LYS A 2 8.08 22.36 1.28
N ALA A 3 7.15 23.31 1.45
CA ALA A 3 6.03 23.50 0.51
C ALA A 3 6.49 23.85 -0.92
N ASP A 4 7.58 24.61 -1.04
CA ASP A 4 8.15 25.01 -2.33
C ASP A 4 8.62 23.81 -3.16
N GLU A 5 9.33 22.88 -2.51
CA GLU A 5 9.82 21.64 -3.13
C GLU A 5 8.66 20.74 -3.61
N VAL A 6 7.55 20.71 -2.87
CA VAL A 6 6.35 19.93 -3.23
C VAL A 6 5.66 20.54 -4.45
N ALA A 7 5.54 21.88 -4.49
CA ALA A 7 4.93 22.60 -5.60
C ALA A 7 5.73 22.44 -6.90
N GLN A 8 7.06 22.53 -6.82
CA GLN A 8 7.94 22.37 -7.97
C GLN A 8 7.88 20.95 -8.54
N LYS A 9 7.87 19.93 -7.66
CA LYS A 9 7.71 18.52 -8.06
C LYS A 9 6.34 18.23 -8.66
N ALA A 10 5.29 18.88 -8.15
CA ALA A 10 3.94 18.80 -8.71
C ALA A 10 3.88 19.39 -10.12
N PHE A 11 4.49 20.55 -10.32
CA PHE A 11 4.50 21.24 -11.62
C PHE A 11 5.25 20.45 -12.70
N ASP A 12 6.41 19.89 -12.37
CA ASP A 12 7.20 19.05 -13.29
C ASP A 12 6.49 17.73 -13.65
N GLY A 13 5.77 17.14 -12.69
CA GLY A 13 4.92 15.96 -12.91
C GLY A 13 3.81 16.23 -13.92
N ILE A 14 3.09 17.34 -13.74
CA ILE A 14 2.03 17.79 -14.66
C ILE A 14 2.60 18.03 -16.06
N ARG A 15 3.78 18.68 -16.18
CA ARG A 15 4.44 18.93 -17.46
C ARG A 15 4.82 17.64 -18.19
N ARG A 16 5.11 16.58 -17.45
CA ARG A 16 5.41 15.22 -17.98
C ARG A 16 4.16 14.37 -18.23
N GLY A 17 2.97 14.89 -17.94
CA GLY A 17 1.71 14.15 -18.08
C GLY A 17 1.47 13.12 -16.98
N SER A 18 2.18 13.22 -15.84
CA SER A 18 1.98 12.39 -14.65
C SER A 18 1.28 13.21 -13.57
N PHE A 19 0.00 12.93 -13.34
CA PHE A 19 -0.82 13.67 -12.38
C PHE A 19 -0.74 13.14 -10.94
N MET A 20 -0.03 12.04 -10.72
CA MET A 20 0.23 11.54 -9.37
C MET A 20 1.65 11.91 -8.93
N ILE A 21 1.71 12.85 -8.00
CA ILE A 21 2.95 13.28 -7.36
C ILE A 21 2.99 12.68 -5.96
N SER A 22 3.67 11.54 -5.86
CA SER A 22 3.94 10.88 -4.60
C SER A 22 5.09 11.60 -3.88
N CYS A 23 4.77 12.35 -2.82
CA CYS A 23 5.77 13.00 -1.97
C CYS A 23 6.27 12.12 -0.82
N ASN A 24 5.75 10.91 -0.66
CA ASN A 24 6.17 9.96 0.39
C ASN A 24 5.95 8.50 -0.06
N LEU A 25 6.57 7.52 0.60
CA LEU A 25 6.39 6.08 0.31
C LEU A 25 4.92 5.65 0.41
N GLU A 26 4.21 6.14 1.40
CA GLU A 26 2.76 5.95 1.54
C GLU A 26 1.99 6.59 0.37
N GLY A 27 2.46 7.73 -0.13
CA GLY A 27 1.91 8.38 -1.31
C GLY A 27 2.18 7.62 -2.61
N ILE A 28 3.24 6.81 -2.68
CA ILE A 28 3.50 5.89 -3.81
C ILE A 28 2.54 4.72 -3.72
N ALA A 29 2.36 4.13 -2.54
CA ALA A 29 1.40 3.04 -2.33
C ALA A 29 -0.04 3.48 -2.61
N LEU A 30 -0.44 4.67 -2.14
CA LEU A 30 -1.76 5.24 -2.38
C LEU A 30 -1.95 5.59 -3.86
N SER A 31 -0.95 6.20 -4.48
CA SER A 31 -0.94 6.47 -5.93
C SER A 31 -1.10 5.18 -6.71
N LEU A 32 -0.36 4.13 -6.39
CA LEU A 32 -0.48 2.83 -7.07
C LEU A 32 -1.84 2.16 -6.85
N ALA A 33 -2.46 2.39 -5.68
CA ALA A 33 -3.80 1.89 -5.38
C ALA A 33 -4.92 2.66 -6.10
N THR A 34 -4.72 3.95 -6.41
CA THR A 34 -5.71 4.83 -7.08
C THR A 34 -5.41 5.08 -8.55
N ALA A 35 -4.28 4.57 -9.06
CA ALA A 35 -3.78 4.87 -10.39
C ALA A 35 -4.73 4.44 -11.53
N GLY A 36 -5.52 3.38 -11.30
CA GLY A 36 -6.50 2.87 -12.26
C GLY A 36 -7.69 3.80 -12.54
N LEU A 37 -7.80 4.93 -11.81
CA LEU A 37 -8.83 5.97 -12.02
C LEU A 37 -8.29 7.21 -12.76
N SER A 38 -6.99 7.29 -13.04
CA SER A 38 -6.37 8.44 -13.72
C SER A 38 -6.09 8.13 -15.20
N PRO A 39 -6.20 9.11 -16.12
CA PRO A 39 -5.97 8.88 -17.54
C PRO A 39 -4.51 8.47 -17.80
N GLN A 40 -4.29 7.18 -18.05
CA GLN A 40 -2.97 6.57 -18.16
C GLN A 40 -2.48 6.61 -19.61
N ARG A 41 -1.34 7.27 -19.86
CA ARG A 41 -0.78 7.55 -21.19
C ARG A 41 -0.25 6.32 -21.95
N SER A 42 -0.15 5.13 -21.33
CA SER A 42 0.51 3.96 -21.94
C SER A 42 -0.07 2.62 -21.47
N PHE A 43 -0.32 1.72 -22.43
CA PHE A 43 -0.84 0.37 -22.22
C PHE A 43 0.08 -0.50 -21.35
N LEU A 44 1.41 -0.36 -21.52
CA LEU A 44 2.39 -1.10 -20.71
C LEU A 44 2.34 -0.68 -19.23
N MET A 45 2.09 0.60 -18.97
CA MET A 45 2.00 1.10 -17.60
C MET A 45 0.73 0.58 -16.92
N ALA A 46 -0.40 0.56 -17.64
CA ALA A 46 -1.65 -0.02 -17.15
C ALA A 46 -1.51 -1.52 -16.85
N PHE A 47 -0.78 -2.27 -17.68
CA PHE A 47 -0.52 -3.70 -17.42
C PHE A 47 0.30 -3.92 -16.16
N VAL A 48 1.42 -3.19 -16.01
CA VAL A 48 2.28 -3.28 -14.82
C VAL A 48 1.51 -2.92 -13.56
N GLU A 49 0.63 -1.93 -13.65
CA GLU A 49 -0.20 -1.48 -12.53
C GLU A 49 -1.24 -2.50 -12.10
N VAL A 50 -1.94 -3.14 -13.05
CA VAL A 50 -2.89 -4.21 -12.76
C VAL A 50 -2.19 -5.42 -12.11
N VAL A 51 -1.02 -5.80 -12.63
CA VAL A 51 -0.22 -6.90 -12.06
C VAL A 51 0.29 -6.53 -10.66
N ALA A 52 0.83 -5.32 -10.49
CA ALA A 52 1.33 -4.85 -9.21
C ALA A 52 0.21 -4.74 -8.16
N ALA A 53 -0.97 -4.24 -8.52
CA ALA A 53 -2.13 -4.19 -7.64
C ALA A 53 -2.61 -5.59 -7.20
N GLY A 54 -2.53 -6.58 -8.10
CA GLY A 54 -2.79 -7.98 -7.78
C GLY A 54 -1.80 -8.56 -6.76
N ILE A 55 -0.50 -8.32 -6.98
CA ILE A 55 0.57 -8.77 -6.07
C ILE A 55 0.44 -8.10 -4.70
N LEU A 56 0.16 -6.80 -4.66
CA LEU A 56 -0.04 -6.05 -3.42
C LEU A 56 -1.22 -6.58 -2.60
N ARG A 57 -2.33 -6.93 -3.26
CA ARG A 57 -3.48 -7.59 -2.60
C ARG A 57 -3.09 -8.94 -2.03
N PHE A 58 -2.31 -9.74 -2.76
CA PHE A 58 -1.85 -11.04 -2.27
C PHE A 58 -0.94 -10.88 -1.05
N ALA A 59 0.03 -9.97 -1.11
CA ALA A 59 0.91 -9.67 0.02
C ALA A 59 0.13 -9.20 1.26
N ALA A 60 -0.89 -8.35 1.08
CA ALA A 60 -1.76 -7.89 2.16
C ALA A 60 -2.52 -9.06 2.83
N LEU A 61 -3.06 -9.99 2.04
CA LEU A 61 -3.73 -11.19 2.56
C LEU A 61 -2.76 -12.09 3.34
N CYS A 62 -1.53 -12.28 2.87
CA CYS A 62 -0.50 -13.03 3.61
C CYS A 62 -0.16 -12.36 4.94
N PHE A 63 -0.04 -11.03 4.96
CA PHE A 63 0.23 -10.27 6.19
C PHE A 63 -0.93 -10.38 7.19
N GLN A 64 -2.16 -10.27 6.69
CA GLN A 64 -3.37 -10.43 7.49
C GLN A 64 -3.49 -11.85 8.05
N TRP A 65 -3.13 -12.88 7.27
CA TRP A 65 -3.08 -14.27 7.73
C TRP A 65 -2.06 -14.46 8.85
N ASN A 66 -0.87 -13.87 8.72
CA ASN A 66 0.17 -13.93 9.75
C ASN A 66 -0.29 -13.25 11.05
N TRP A 67 -0.97 -12.11 10.92
CA TRP A 67 -1.53 -11.37 12.04
C TRP A 67 -2.63 -12.17 12.77
N TYR A 68 -3.57 -12.77 12.03
CA TYR A 68 -4.58 -13.66 12.60
C TYR A 68 -3.95 -14.85 13.32
N GLY A 69 -2.90 -15.45 12.76
CA GLY A 69 -2.13 -16.51 13.42
C GLY A 69 -1.49 -16.04 14.73
N SER A 70 -0.99 -14.80 14.76
CA SER A 70 -0.42 -14.20 15.97
C SER A 70 -1.48 -13.92 17.05
N ILE A 71 -2.67 -13.46 16.66
CA ILE A 71 -3.82 -13.29 17.55
C ILE A 71 -4.29 -14.65 18.10
N GLU A 72 -4.37 -15.67 17.26
CA GLU A 72 -4.77 -17.01 17.69
C GLU A 72 -3.77 -17.59 18.72
N LYS A 73 -2.47 -17.42 18.48
CA LYS A 73 -1.41 -17.82 19.44
C LYS A 73 -1.57 -17.08 20.77
N TRP A 74 -1.79 -15.77 20.73
CA TRP A 74 -2.03 -14.96 21.94
C TRP A 74 -3.27 -15.40 22.72
N HIS A 75 -4.36 -15.74 22.02
CA HIS A 75 -5.58 -16.25 22.65
C HIS A 75 -5.39 -17.64 23.27
N LYS A 76 -4.64 -18.53 22.61
CA LYS A 76 -4.29 -19.86 23.14
C LYS A 76 -3.39 -19.75 24.37
N GLU A 77 -2.41 -18.85 24.35
CA GLU A 77 -1.49 -18.63 25.47
C GLU A 77 -2.19 -18.02 26.70
N LYS A 78 -3.14 -17.10 26.50
CA LYS A 78 -4.00 -16.58 27.58
C LYS A 78 -4.92 -17.64 28.18
N LYS A 79 -5.53 -18.51 27.37
CA LYS A 79 -6.36 -19.63 27.88
C LYS A 79 -5.53 -20.64 28.69
N CYS A 80 -4.32 -20.98 28.24
CA CYS A 80 -3.44 -21.93 28.91
C CYS A 80 -2.93 -21.40 30.27
N LYS A 81 -2.57 -20.11 30.34
CA LYS A 81 -2.20 -19.46 31.62
C LYS A 81 -3.33 -19.39 32.63
N CYS A 82 -4.57 -19.15 32.18
CA CYS A 82 -5.73 -19.08 33.07
C CYS A 82 -6.11 -20.48 33.63
N LEU A 83 -5.85 -21.55 32.88
CA LEU A 83 -6.09 -22.93 33.32
C LEU A 83 -5.05 -23.44 34.33
N PHE A 84 -3.85 -22.87 34.35
CA PHE A 84 -2.77 -23.24 35.28
C PHE A 84 -2.76 -22.44 36.60
N THR A 85 -3.68 -21.48 36.75
CA THR A 85 -3.80 -20.60 37.94
C THR A 85 -5.07 -20.89 38.76
N ILE A 86 -5.83 -21.93 38.41
CA ILE A 86 -6.97 -22.48 39.19
C ILE A 86 -6.53 -23.84 39.74
#